data_AF-A0A356F697-F1
#
_entry.id   AF-A0A356F697-F1
#
_cell.length_a   1.000
_cell.length_b   1.000
_cell.length_c   1.000
_cell.angle_alpha   90.00
_cell.angle_beta   90.00
_cell.angle_gamma   90.00
#
_symmetry.space_group_name_H-M   'P 1'
#
loop_
_entity.id
_entity.type
_entity.pdbx_description
1 polymer ?
#
loop_
_entity_poly.entity_id
_entity_poly.type
_entity_poly.pdbx_seq_one_letter_code
_entity_poly.pdbx_strand_id
1 'polypeptide(L)' 'MADEINITPRSNSFLLGQAKAEELFLKAWKNNTMHHAWILNGPKGIGKATLAYRIARFLLWADESKKDTYNSL' A
#
# COMPACT_ATOMS: atom_id res chain seq x y z
N MET A 1 12.48 -21.44 23.05
CA MET A 1 13.02 -21.02 21.74
C MET A 1 12.09 -19.93 21.27
N ALA A 2 12.54 -18.68 21.24
CA ALA A 2 11.70 -17.58 20.80
C ALA A 2 11.37 -17.83 19.32
N ASP A 3 10.09 -17.98 18.99
CA ASP A 3 9.64 -18.03 17.61
C ASP A 3 10.20 -16.80 16.89
N GLU A 4 11.08 -17.03 15.92
CA GLU A 4 11.68 -15.99 15.11
C GLU A 4 10.54 -15.29 14.37
N ILE A 5 10.22 -14.04 14.76
CA ILE A 5 9.12 -13.28 14.15
C ILE A 5 9.52 -12.96 12.70
N ASN A 6 9.19 -13.86 11.78
CA ASN A 6 9.41 -13.65 10.35
C ASN A 6 8.34 -12.70 9.81
N ILE A 7 8.64 -11.42 9.82
CA ILE A 7 7.75 -10.38 9.29
C ILE A 7 7.81 -10.41 7.76
N THR A 8 6.84 -11.09 7.14
CA THR A 8 6.69 -11.14 5.68
C THR A 8 6.10 -9.82 5.16
N PRO A 9 6.33 -9.44 3.88
CA PRO A 9 5.68 -8.27 3.29
C PRO A 9 4.15 -8.26 3.39
N ARG A 10 3.54 -9.46 3.39
CA ARG A 10 2.08 -9.63 3.52
C ARG A 10 1.58 -9.33 4.93
N SER A 11 2.32 -9.73 5.97
CA SER A 11 1.95 -9.53 7.38
C SER A 11 2.51 -8.25 7.99
N ASN A 12 3.42 -7.56 7.28
CA ASN A 12 4.00 -6.32 7.76
C ASN A 12 3.02 -5.15 7.65
N SER A 13 2.56 -4.65 8.80
CA SER A 13 1.78 -3.42 8.90
C SER A 13 2.63 -2.16 8.89
N PHE A 14 3.95 -2.27 9.11
CA PHE A 14 4.87 -1.14 9.22
C PHE A 14 5.63 -0.92 7.91
N LEU A 15 5.55 0.30 7.37
CA LEU A 15 6.24 0.73 6.16
C LEU A 15 6.52 2.23 6.26
N LEU A 16 7.77 2.61 6.02
CA LEU A 16 8.25 3.99 6.05
C LEU A 16 8.84 4.39 4.69
N GLY A 17 8.90 5.69 4.42
CA GLY A 17 9.59 6.23 3.24
C GLY A 17 8.83 6.08 1.91
N GLN A 18 7.63 5.49 1.90
CA GLN A 18 6.81 5.30 0.70
C GLN A 18 5.61 6.29 0.62
N ALA A 19 5.56 7.32 1.47
CA ALA A 19 4.42 8.24 1.57
C ALA A 19 4.01 8.86 0.23
N LYS A 20 4.97 9.27 -0.61
CA LYS A 20 4.68 9.83 -1.94
C LYS A 20 4.00 8.82 -2.89
N ALA A 21 4.42 7.55 -2.82
CA ALA A 21 3.81 6.50 -3.64
C ALA A 21 2.40 6.15 -3.13
N GLU A 22 2.20 6.15 -1.82
CA GLU A 22 0.88 5.97 -1.18
C GLU A 22 -0.08 7.10 -1.57
N GLU A 23 0.37 8.36 -1.49
CA GLU A 23 -0.42 9.54 -1.87
C GLU A 23 -0.80 9.50 -3.35
N LEU A 24 0.15 9.17 -4.24
CA LEU A 24 -0.10 9.06 -5.67
C LEU A 24 -1.19 8.02 -5.97
N PHE A 25 -1.11 6.85 -5.33
CA PHE A 25 -2.12 5.80 -5.47
C PHE A 25 -3.47 6.26 -4.93
N LEU A 26 -3.51 6.78 -3.70
CA LEU A 26 -4.74 7.21 -3.04
C LEU A 26 -5.46 8.30 -3.83
N LYS A 27 -4.71 9.26 -4.38
CA LYS A 27 -5.25 10.32 -5.25
C LYS A 27 -5.88 9.74 -6.52
N ALA A 28 -5.23 8.77 -7.18
CA ALA A 28 -5.80 8.11 -8.36
C ALA A 28 -7.08 7.33 -8.03
N TRP A 29 -7.11 6.66 -6.87
CA TRP A 29 -8.30 5.93 -6.39
C TRP A 29 -9.47 6.85 -6.04
N LYS A 30 -9.21 7.97 -5.35
CA LYS A 30 -10.22 9.00 -5.04
C LYS A 30 -10.82 9.61 -6.30
N ASN A 31 -9.99 9.89 -7.30
CA ASN A 31 -10.41 10.55 -8.53
C ASN A 31 -11.07 9.62 -9.56
N ASN A 32 -11.23 8.32 -9.27
CA ASN A 32 -11.68 7.32 -10.25
C ASN A 32 -10.77 7.21 -11.49
N THR A 33 -9.48 7.52 -11.35
CA THR A 33 -8.49 7.49 -12.44
C THR A 33 -7.44 6.40 -12.21
N MET A 34 -7.81 5.28 -11.58
CA MET A 34 -6.87 4.19 -11.31
C MET A 34 -6.45 3.50 -12.60
N HIS A 35 -5.14 3.36 -12.81
CA HIS A 35 -4.60 2.56 -13.89
C HIS A 35 -4.86 1.07 -13.67
N HIS A 36 -5.02 0.31 -14.76
CA HIS A 36 -5.20 -1.14 -14.72
C HIS A 36 -3.99 -1.89 -14.17
N ALA A 37 -2.80 -1.28 -14.21
CA ALA A 37 -1.57 -1.87 -13.70
C ALA A 37 -0.67 -0.80 -13.07
N TRP A 38 0.06 -1.20 -12.02
CA TRP A 38 1.05 -0.39 -11.33
C TRP A 38 2.40 -1.12 -11.32
N ILE A 39 3.47 -0.40 -11.68
CA ILE A 39 4.84 -0.94 -11.66
C ILE A 39 5.61 -0.24 -10.53
N LEU A 40 6.09 -1.02 -9.57
CA LEU A 40 6.91 -0.53 -8.46
C LEU A 40 8.40 -0.78 -8.76
N ASN A 41 9.17 0.29 -8.93
CA ASN A 41 10.61 0.22 -9.17
C ASN A 41 11.42 0.68 -7.94
N GLY A 42 12.74 0.40 -7.95
CA GLY A 42 13.68 0.87 -6.92
C GLY A 42 14.56 -0.23 -6.32
N PRO A 43 15.49 0.13 -5.41
CA PRO A 43 16.47 -0.80 -4.82
C PRO A 43 15.84 -1.99 -4.10
N LYS A 44 16.57 -3.12 -4.00
CA LYS A 44 16.16 -4.28 -3.20
C LYS A 44 16.01 -3.84 -1.73
N GLY A 45 14.95 -4.29 -1.07
CA GLY A 45 14.70 -3.99 0.34
C GLY A 45 13.96 -2.67 0.65
N ILE A 46 13.73 -1.79 -0.33
CA ILE A 46 13.06 -0.48 -0.11
C ILE A 46 11.56 -0.56 0.26
N GLY A 47 11.01 -1.75 0.45
CA GLY A 47 9.60 -1.94 0.85
C GLY A 47 8.58 -2.05 -0.28
N LYS A 48 8.99 -2.26 -1.53
CA LYS A 48 8.07 -2.39 -2.69
C LYS A 48 6.98 -3.44 -2.50
N ALA A 49 7.35 -4.64 -2.07
CA ALA A 49 6.39 -5.72 -1.85
C ALA A 49 5.42 -5.39 -0.71
N THR A 50 5.92 -4.77 0.37
CA THR A 50 5.08 -4.33 1.49
C THR A 50 4.09 -3.26 1.06
N LEU A 51 4.51 -2.30 0.22
CA LEU A 51 3.63 -1.30 -0.37
C LEU A 51 2.53 -1.94 -1.22
N ALA A 52 2.88 -2.90 -2.09
CA ALA A 52 1.92 -3.62 -2.92
C ALA A 52 0.85 -4.33 -2.07
N TYR A 53 1.27 -5.03 -1.01
CA TYR A 53 0.32 -5.67 -0.08
C TYR A 53 -0.52 -4.66 0.68
N ARG A 54 0.03 -3.51 1.08
CA ARG A 54 -0.72 -2.42 1.72
C ARG A 54 -1.80 -1.87 0.78
N ILE A 55 -1.46 -1.58 -0.47
CA ILE A 55 -2.41 -1.16 -1.52
C ILE A 55 -3.51 -2.22 -1.72
N ALA A 56 -3.14 -3.50 -1.83
CA ALA A 56 -4.11 -4.57 -2.02
C ALA A 56 -5.09 -4.69 -0.84
N ARG A 57 -4.60 -4.58 0.41
CA ARG A 57 -5.45 -4.57 1.60
C ARG A 57 -6.41 -3.39 1.60
N PHE A 58 -5.90 -2.20 1.27
CA PHE A 58 -6.73 -1.01 1.14
C PHE A 58 -7.84 -1.23 0.10
N LEU A 59 -7.52 -1.67 -1.11
CA LEU A 59 -8.51 -1.91 -2.17
C LEU A 59 -9.59 -2.93 -1.79
N LEU A 60 -9.22 -3.97 -1.04
CA LEU A 60 -10.16 -5.01 -0.61
C LEU A 60 -11.07 -4.57 0.55
N TRP A 61 -10.68 -3.55 1.31
CA TRP A 61 -11.41 -3.09 2.49
C TRP A 61 -12.11 -1.73 2.29
N ALA A 62 -11.56 -0.88 1.43
CA ALA A 62 -12.04 0.49 1.23
C ALA A 62 -13.47 0.52 0.68
N ASP A 63 -14.25 1.46 1.22
CA ASP A 63 -15.62 1.73 0.82
C ASP A 63 -15.66 2.94 -0.13
N GLU A 64 -16.09 2.71 -1.37
CA GLU A 64 -16.14 3.76 -2.39
C GLU A 64 -17.08 4.91 -2.03
N SER A 65 -18.07 4.70 -1.17
CA SER A 65 -18.97 5.77 -0.70
C SER A 65 -18.29 6.74 0.27
N LYS A 66 -17.13 6.38 0.81
CA LYS A 66 -16.39 7.15 1.84
C LYS A 66 -15.04 7.64 1.35
N LYS A 67 -14.84 7.79 0.03
CA LYS A 67 -13.56 8.17 -0.60
C LYS A 67 -12.84 9.34 0.08
N ASP A 68 -13.58 10.39 0.45
CA ASP A 68 -13.00 11.59 1.03
C ASP A 68 -12.45 11.40 2.46
N THR A 69 -12.91 10.37 3.17
CA THR A 69 -12.50 10.08 4.56
C THR A 69 -11.11 9.45 4.66
N TYR A 70 -10.63 8.81 3.58
CA TYR A 70 -9.33 8.13 3.58
C TYR A 70 -8.19 9.11 3.36
N ASN A 71 -7.32 9.29 4.36
CA ASN A 71 -6.13 10.14 4.25
C ASN A 71 -4.82 9.35 4.11
N SER A 72 -4.90 8.02 4.24
CA SER A 72 -3.81 7.06 4.05
C SER A 72 -4.36 5.72 3.55
N LEU A 73 -3.47 4.84 3.12
CA LEU A 73 -3.79 3.44 2.79
C LEU A 73 -3.96 2.56 4.03
#